data_AF-A0A4P6WRC1-F1
#
_entry.id   AF-A0A4P6WRC1-F1
#
_cell.length_a   1.000
_cell.length_b   1.000
_cell.length_c   1.000
_cell.angle_alpha   90.00
_cell.angle_beta   90.00
_cell.angle_gamma   90.00
#
_symmetry.space_group_name_H-M   'P 1'
#
loop_
_entity.id
_entity.type
_entity.pdbx_description
1 polymer ?
#
loop_
_entity_poly.entity_id
_entity_poly.type
_entity_poly.pdbx_seq_one_letter_code
_entity_poly.pdbx_strand_id
1 'polypeptide(L)'
;MFGLETLDVLIGLMTLYFVFAMTCTAIVEAISAWTNLRSKNLVAALDELFSGELAPDKQFINQFFEHPLVQSLSKGKHGRPSYIPSEIVA
;
A
#
# COMPACT_ATOMS: atom_id res chain seq x y z
N MET A 1 22.04 35.50 31.95
CA MET A 1 21.16 34.31 31.98
C MET A 1 19.96 34.68 31.13
N PHE A 2 20.00 34.36 29.84
CA PHE A 2 18.98 34.80 28.88
C PHE A 2 17.63 34.23 29.35
N GLY A 3 16.67 35.12 29.66
CA GLY A 3 15.33 34.80 30.18
C GLY A 3 14.43 34.16 29.13
N LEU A 4 14.88 33.02 28.61
CA LEU A 4 14.25 32.26 27.55
C LEU A 4 13.71 30.92 28.06
N GLU A 5 13.36 30.85 29.35
CA GLU A 5 12.79 29.67 30.01
C GLU A 5 11.57 29.13 29.24
N THR A 6 10.78 30.03 28.66
CA THR A 6 9.65 29.65 27.80
C THR A 6 10.10 28.93 26.52
N LEU A 7 11.23 29.32 25.92
CA LEU A 7 11.73 28.64 24.72
C LEU A 7 12.22 27.23 25.05
N ASP A 8 12.89 27.04 26.18
CA ASP A 8 13.35 25.72 26.61
C ASP A 8 12.16 24.77 26.85
N VAL A 9 11.09 25.27 27.47
CA VAL A 9 9.84 24.52 27.65
C VAL A 9 9.20 24.18 26.30
N LEU A 10 9.17 25.11 25.36
CA LEU A 10 8.62 24.89 24.01
C LEU A 10 9.39 23.82 23.23
N ILE A 11 10.73 23.86 23.29
CA ILE A 11 11.60 22.87 22.63
C ILE A 11 11.35 21.48 23.23
N GLY A 12 11.25 21.38 24.55
CA GLY A 12 10.94 20.13 25.23
C GLY A 12 9.58 19.56 24.80
N LEU A 13 8.56 20.42 24.74
CA LEU A 13 7.20 20.02 24.37
C LEU A 13 7.10 19.61 22.89
N MET A 14 7.75 20.33 21.97
CA MET A 14 7.83 19.93 20.55
C MET A 14 8.51 18.56 20.40
N THR A 15 9.65 18.36 21.08
CA THR A 15 10.40 17.12 20.97
C THR A 15 9.59 15.93 21.48
N LEU A 16 8.91 16.08 22.63
CA LEU A 16 8.01 15.06 23.15
C LEU A 16 6.87 14.74 22.18
N TYR A 17 6.25 15.77 21.62
CA TYR A 17 5.14 15.57 20.68
C TYR A 17 5.60 14.89 19.39
N PHE A 18 6.78 15.23 18.88
CA PHE A 18 7.35 14.59 17.69
C PHE A 18 7.70 13.12 17.91
N VAL A 19 8.35 12.80 19.04
CA VAL A 19 8.64 11.41 19.41
C VAL A 19 7.34 10.62 19.59
N PHE A 20 6.34 11.22 20.24
CA PHE A 20 5.03 10.60 20.41
C PHE A 20 4.33 10.35 19.07
N ALA A 21 4.27 11.34 18.18
CA ALA A 21 3.67 11.22 16.86
C ALA A 21 4.35 10.13 16.02
N MET A 22 5.69 10.11 15.97
CA MET A 22 6.44 9.06 15.28
C MET A 22 6.16 7.68 15.88
N THR A 23 6.06 7.58 17.20
CA THR A 23 5.74 6.31 17.88
C THR A 23 4.34 5.83 17.50
N CYS A 24 3.34 6.72 17.48
CA CYS A 24 2.00 6.39 17.02
C CYS A 24 1.99 5.90 15.57
N THR A 25 2.71 6.58 14.66
CA THR A 25 2.84 6.16 13.25
C THR A 25 3.48 4.78 13.14
N ALA A 26 4.57 4.53 13.88
CA ALA A 26 5.25 3.24 13.88
C ALA A 26 4.36 2.10 14.38
N ILE A 27 3.55 2.34 15.43
CA ILE A 27 2.58 1.36 15.94
C ILE A 27 1.53 1.03 14.87
N VAL A 28 0.94 2.05 14.23
CA VAL A 28 -0.06 1.84 13.18
C VAL A 28 0.53 1.09 11.99
N GLU A 29 1.75 1.42 11.59
CA GLU A 29 2.46 0.74 10.52
C GLU A 29 2.76 -0.72 10.88
N ALA A 30 3.21 -1.00 12.11
CA ALA A 30 3.46 -2.35 12.58
C ALA A 30 2.18 -3.21 12.55
N ILE A 31 1.05 -2.65 13.02
CA ILE A 31 -0.24 -3.33 12.97
C ILE A 31 -0.67 -3.56 11.51
N SER A 32 -0.53 -2.55 10.65
CA SER A 32 -0.87 -2.62 9.22
C SER A 32 -0.04 -3.67 8.46
N ALA A 33 1.26 -3.73 8.75
CA ALA A 33 2.18 -4.72 8.20
C ALA A 33 1.79 -6.13 8.65
N TRP A 34 1.50 -6.33 9.94
CA TRP A 34 1.11 -7.64 10.45
C TRP A 34 -0.23 -8.12 9.86
N THR A 35 -1.18 -7.21 9.71
CA THR A 35 -2.52 -7.52 9.16
C THR A 35 -2.57 -7.54 7.63
N ASN A 36 -1.45 -7.20 6.96
CA ASN A 36 -1.31 -7.09 5.51
C ASN A 36 -2.38 -6.18 4.86
N LEU A 37 -2.77 -5.10 5.55
CA LEU A 37 -3.87 -4.21 5.11
C LEU A 37 -3.60 -3.60 3.73
N ARG A 38 -2.36 -3.21 3.45
CA ARG A 38 -1.97 -2.64 2.15
C ARG A 38 -2.29 -3.60 1.00
N SER A 39 -1.91 -4.87 1.14
CA SER A 39 -2.16 -5.89 0.11
C SER A 39 -3.65 -6.14 -0.06
N LYS A 40 -4.42 -6.21 1.03
CA LYS A 40 -5.88 -6.42 0.98
C LYS A 40 -6.60 -5.26 0.30
N ASN A 41 -6.24 -4.03 0.64
CA ASN A 41 -6.83 -2.84 0.01
C ASN A 41 -6.52 -2.79 -1.49
N LEU A 42 -5.32 -3.20 -1.91
CA LEU A 42 -4.96 -3.28 -3.33
C LEU A 42 -5.83 -4.32 -4.05
N VAL A 43 -6.03 -5.49 -3.45
CA VAL A 43 -6.90 -6.52 -4.04
C VAL A 43 -8.34 -6.03 -4.15
N ALA A 44 -8.89 -5.43 -3.10
CA ALA A 44 -10.24 -4.87 -3.13
C ALA A 44 -10.40 -3.78 -4.21
N ALA A 45 -9.39 -2.91 -4.37
CA ALA A 45 -9.40 -1.90 -5.42
C ALA A 45 -9.35 -2.51 -6.83
N LEU A 46 -8.57 -3.58 -7.03
CA LEU A 46 -8.54 -4.30 -8.30
C LEU A 46 -9.86 -5.02 -8.57
N ASP A 47 -10.45 -5.66 -7.56
CA ASP A 47 -11.76 -6.33 -7.70
C ASP A 47 -12.84 -5.32 -8.13
N GLU A 48 -12.81 -4.10 -7.59
CA GLU A 48 -13.72 -3.02 -7.98
C GLU A 48 -13.46 -2.50 -9.40
N LEU A 49 -12.19 -2.20 -9.73
CA LEU A 49 -11.79 -1.68 -11.05
C LEU A 49 -12.06 -2.69 -12.19
N PHE A 50 -11.95 -3.98 -11.89
CA PHE A 50 -12.12 -5.08 -12.84
C PHE A 50 -13.40 -5.89 -12.57
N SER A 51 -14.41 -5.27 -11.92
CA SER A 51 -15.67 -5.92 -11.50
C SER A 51 -16.60 -6.38 -12.65
N GLY A 52 -16.26 -6.04 -13.89
CA GLY A 52 -17.03 -6.41 -15.08
C GLY A 52 -16.78 -7.84 -15.57
N GLU A 53 -17.54 -8.21 -16.61
CA GLU A 53 -17.38 -9.46 -17.34
C GLU A 53 -16.81 -9.15 -18.73
N LEU A 54 -15.72 -9.84 -19.08
CA LEU A 54 -15.10 -9.70 -20.41
C LEU A 54 -15.61 -10.79 -21.38
N ALA A 55 -16.06 -11.92 -20.84
CA ALA A 55 -16.71 -13.01 -21.56
C ALA A 55 -17.81 -13.62 -20.68
N PRO A 56 -18.80 -14.34 -21.26
CA PRO A 56 -19.88 -14.97 -20.49
C PRO A 56 -19.32 -15.85 -19.37
N ASP A 57 -19.90 -15.74 -18.17
CA ASP A 57 -19.58 -16.54 -16.99
C ASP A 57 -18.14 -16.44 -16.46
N LYS A 58 -17.40 -15.39 -16.82
CA LYS A 58 -16.03 -15.18 -16.33
C LYS A 58 -15.74 -13.73 -15.95
N GLN A 59 -15.42 -13.51 -14.67
CA GLN A 59 -14.95 -12.23 -14.15
C GLN A 59 -13.71 -11.75 -14.90
N PHE A 60 -13.71 -10.48 -15.29
CA PHE A 60 -12.61 -9.85 -16.02
C PHE A 60 -11.28 -9.96 -15.28
N ILE A 61 -11.29 -9.78 -13.95
CA ILE A 61 -10.06 -9.85 -13.15
C ILE A 61 -9.32 -11.19 -13.28
N ASN A 62 -10.05 -12.31 -13.35
CA ASN A 62 -9.44 -13.64 -13.49
C ASN A 62 -8.79 -13.78 -14.87
N GLN A 63 -9.49 -13.35 -15.92
CA GLN A 63 -8.96 -13.39 -17.28
C GLN A 63 -7.73 -12.49 -17.44
N PHE A 64 -7.72 -11.32 -16.78
CA PHE A 64 -6.60 -10.41 -16.80
C PHE A 64 -5.34 -11.06 -16.21
N PHE A 65 -5.44 -11.71 -15.05
CA PHE A 65 -4.29 -12.38 -14.44
C PHE A 65 -3.88 -13.68 -15.15
N GLU A 66 -4.82 -14.39 -15.77
CA GLU A 66 -4.52 -15.59 -16.58
C GLU A 66 -3.86 -15.26 -17.93
N HIS A 67 -3.87 -13.98 -18.35
CA HIS A 67 -3.34 -13.59 -19.64
C HIS A 67 -1.82 -13.87 -19.75
N PRO A 68 -1.33 -14.52 -20.82
CA PRO A 68 0.08 -14.92 -20.94
C PRO A 68 1.09 -13.77 -20.78
N LEU A 69 0.76 -12.57 -21.28
CA LEU A 69 1.62 -11.38 -21.13
C LEU A 69 1.68 -10.87 -19.68
N VAL A 70 0.62 -11.06 -18.89
CA VAL A 70 0.59 -10.66 -17.48
C VAL A 70 1.29 -11.72 -16.62
N GLN A 71 1.04 -13.00 -16.94
CA GLN A 71 1.66 -14.13 -16.25
C GLN A 71 3.18 -14.20 -16.48
N SER A 72 3.69 -13.75 -17.63
CA SER A 72 5.13 -13.72 -17.90
C SER A 72 5.88 -12.73 -16.98
N LEU A 73 5.20 -11.73 -16.44
CA LEU A 73 5.75 -10.74 -15.52
C LEU A 73 5.70 -11.18 -14.06
N SER A 74 4.97 -12.25 -13.77
CA SER A 74 4.75 -12.71 -12.41
C SER A 74 5.81 -13.71 -11.97
N LYS A 75 6.14 -13.69 -10.67
CA LYS A 75 7.06 -14.67 -10.09
C LYS A 75 6.28 -15.94 -9.75
N GLY A 76 6.33 -16.93 -10.64
CA GLY A 76 5.74 -18.27 -10.45
C GLY A 76 4.38 -18.47 -11.12
N LYS A 77 3.89 -19.71 -11.17
CA LYS A 77 2.68 -20.10 -11.93
C LYS A 77 1.36 -19.46 -11.48
N HIS A 78 1.29 -18.97 -10.25
CA HIS A 78 0.11 -18.30 -9.69
C HIS A 78 0.47 -16.96 -9.03
N GLY A 79 1.66 -16.42 -9.35
CA GLY A 79 2.10 -15.13 -8.85
C GLY A 79 1.30 -13.99 -9.49
N ARG A 80 1.14 -12.89 -8.77
CA ARG A 80 0.71 -11.62 -9.33
C ARG A 80 1.95 -10.75 -9.58
N PRO A 81 2.06 -10.06 -10.73
CA PRO A 81 3.21 -9.20 -11.00
C PRO A 81 3.24 -8.02 -10.02
N SER A 82 4.43 -7.61 -9.58
CA SER A 82 4.59 -6.42 -8.73
C SER A 82 4.55 -5.11 -9.53
N TYR A 83 4.77 -5.19 -10.84
CA TYR A 83 4.80 -4.06 -11.75
C TYR A 83 4.46 -4.54 -13.17
N ILE A 84 3.68 -3.74 -13.90
CA ILE A 84 3.38 -3.95 -15.32
C ILE A 84 3.91 -2.73 -16.07
N PRO A 85 4.96 -2.86 -16.89
CA PRO A 85 5.48 -1.72 -17.66
C PRO A 85 4.42 -1.18 -18.62
N SER A 86 4.39 0.14 -18.82
CA SER A 86 3.44 0.78 -19.73
C SER A 86 3.67 0.41 -21.20
N GLU A 87 4.90 0.07 -21.56
CA GLU A 87 5.34 -0.24 -22.94
C GLU A 87 4.67 -1.49 -23.53
N ILE A 88 4.21 -2.40 -22.68
CA ILE A 88 3.56 -3.66 -23.09
C ILE A 88 2.02 -3.58 -23.10
N VAL A 89 1.44 -2.47 -22.60
CA VAL A 89 -0.01 -2.28 -22.47
C VAL A 89 -0.55 -1.24 -23.49
N ALA A 90 0.32 -0.39 -24.05
CA ALA A 90 -0.02 0.59 -25.08
C ALA A 90 -0.12 -0.03 -26.47
#